data_AF-A0A7C5A9A2-F1
#
_entry.id   AF-A0A7C5A9A2-F1
#
_cell.length_a   1.000
_cell.length_b   1.000
_cell.length_c   1.000
_cell.angle_alpha   90.00
_cell.angle_beta   90.00
_cell.angle_gamma   90.00
#
_symmetry.space_group_name_H-M   'P 1'
#
loop_
_entity.id
_entity.type
_entity.pdbx_description
1 polymer ?
#
loop_
_entity_poly.entity_id
_entity_poly.type
_entity_poly.pdbx_seq_one_letter_code
_entity_poly.pdbx_strand_id
1 'polypeptide(L)'
;MSSKSISDLLEIEKVEKKVLFNFSWLFKNSLDEFGTSIDRSLGYLDRIILPTIMASKQDKSYNPFAEIIEKYAAHILTYKLEKEGYKLLPLGYSADLTLEGNDHILSIDIKTANLANPSDFRETINVGINQMTHVAKLYANRKFLPTPFYVYSTIPPYYKFPNGQVKLVLTYGFLFIYPSYSDLIAEIRKEYTELFKFFRNKVKKVLIPILAEILKTSEEKAEQILESKPKKSRYTREELITESIIRGIFIHEEERSELLKGLNVNSKDKKIIEHFSKKIEEFTNSLRERDVKPISIIAIAIPNGLLREKYLNKFVSGKNYSKSTRYHYQDGVFEIIKERIGEEYPRVLFLDINDTYLEELKKYFRKIVILDYQLRTLK
;
A
#
# COMPACT_ATOMS: atom_id res chain seq x y z
N MET A 1 28.49 -14.08 -21.50
CA MET A 1 27.58 -15.18 -21.88
C MET A 1 27.02 -14.89 -23.26
N SER A 2 27.22 -15.78 -24.22
CA SER A 2 26.63 -15.71 -25.57
C SER A 2 25.10 -15.83 -25.47
N SER A 3 24.39 -15.40 -26.52
CA SER A 3 22.93 -15.37 -26.64
C SER A 3 22.25 -16.71 -26.31
N LYS A 4 22.06 -17.01 -25.01
CA LYS A 4 21.11 -18.03 -24.58
C LYS A 4 19.74 -17.58 -25.09
N SER A 5 19.12 -18.37 -25.95
CA SER A 5 17.78 -18.07 -26.42
C SER A 5 16.86 -17.98 -25.21
N ILE A 6 16.08 -16.90 -25.14
CA ILE A 6 15.06 -16.60 -24.11
C ILE A 6 13.91 -17.65 -24.12
N SER A 7 14.12 -18.80 -24.76
CA SER A 7 13.14 -19.84 -25.00
C SER A 7 13.15 -20.95 -23.95
N ASP A 8 14.16 -21.05 -23.08
CA ASP A 8 14.13 -22.09 -22.04
C ASP A 8 13.29 -21.64 -20.83
N LEU A 9 12.02 -22.05 -20.86
CA LEU A 9 11.05 -21.79 -19.79
C LEU A 9 11.52 -22.29 -18.43
N LEU A 10 12.31 -23.39 -18.38
CA LEU A 10 12.85 -23.92 -17.13
C LEU A 10 13.90 -22.97 -16.54
N GLU A 11 14.76 -22.39 -17.38
CA GLU A 11 15.80 -21.45 -16.93
C GLU A 11 15.18 -20.15 -16.45
N ILE A 12 14.15 -19.63 -17.13
CA ILE A 12 13.38 -18.46 -16.66
C ILE A 12 12.87 -18.72 -15.25
N GLU A 13 12.22 -19.86 -15.04
CA GLU A 13 11.62 -20.20 -13.75
C GLU A 13 12.67 -20.45 -12.65
N LYS A 14 13.82 -21.05 -12.98
CA LYS A 14 14.95 -21.19 -12.05
C LYS A 14 15.50 -19.84 -11.61
N VAL A 15 15.56 -18.86 -12.51
CA VAL A 15 16.01 -17.50 -12.18
C VAL A 15 14.97 -16.80 -11.29
N GLU A 16 13.66 -16.94 -11.60
CA GLU A 16 12.60 -16.43 -10.72
C GLU A 16 12.71 -17.00 -9.30
N LYS A 17 12.90 -18.32 -9.18
CA LYS A 17 13.11 -19.00 -7.90
C LYS A 17 14.34 -18.45 -7.18
N LYS A 18 15.48 -18.39 -7.85
CA LYS A 18 16.74 -17.94 -7.23
C LYS A 18 16.59 -16.52 -6.68
N VAL A 19 15.98 -15.62 -7.45
CA VAL A 19 15.79 -14.23 -7.05
C VAL A 19 14.77 -14.11 -5.91
N LEU A 20 13.65 -14.83 -5.97
CA LEU A 20 12.66 -14.90 -4.88
C LEU A 20 13.34 -15.24 -3.55
N PHE A 21 14.08 -16.34 -3.54
CA PHE A 21 14.74 -16.82 -2.32
C PHE A 21 15.82 -15.83 -1.84
N ASN A 22 16.58 -15.23 -2.76
CA ASN A 22 17.63 -14.28 -2.37
C ASN A 22 17.06 -13.04 -1.68
N PHE A 23 16.14 -12.29 -2.32
CA PHE A 23 15.64 -11.07 -1.68
C PHE A 23 14.80 -11.38 -0.44
N SER A 24 14.08 -12.51 -0.44
CA SER A 24 13.33 -12.95 0.74
C SER A 24 14.26 -13.21 1.92
N TRP A 25 15.42 -13.83 1.66
CA TRP A 25 16.43 -14.07 2.69
C TRP A 25 17.06 -12.76 3.19
N LEU A 26 17.41 -11.84 2.29
CA LEU A 26 17.95 -10.53 2.65
C LEU A 26 17.00 -9.75 3.55
N PHE A 27 15.71 -9.74 3.21
CA PHE A 27 14.72 -9.05 4.03
C PHE A 27 14.46 -9.77 5.35
N LYS A 28 14.37 -11.11 5.34
CA LYS A 28 14.20 -11.89 6.57
C LYS A 28 15.31 -11.61 7.58
N ASN A 29 16.56 -11.52 7.13
CA ASN A 29 17.70 -11.16 7.97
C ASN A 29 17.75 -9.67 8.37
N SER A 30 16.78 -8.89 7.92
CA SER A 30 16.63 -7.47 8.24
C SER A 30 15.32 -7.19 8.98
N LEU A 31 14.64 -8.22 9.51
CA LEU A 31 13.38 -8.06 10.25
C LEU A 31 13.57 -7.21 11.53
N ASP A 32 14.68 -7.37 12.25
CA ASP A 32 14.97 -6.55 13.44
C ASP A 32 15.20 -5.07 13.06
N GLU A 33 15.89 -4.83 11.95
CA GLU A 33 16.12 -3.49 11.39
C GLU A 33 14.79 -2.85 10.94
N PHE A 34 13.93 -3.63 10.30
CA PHE A 34 12.59 -3.22 9.92
C PHE A 34 11.74 -2.89 11.14
N GLY A 35 11.68 -3.78 12.13
CA GLY A 35 10.94 -3.58 13.38
C GLY A 35 11.39 -2.33 14.13
N THR A 36 12.70 -2.13 14.28
CA THR A 36 13.28 -0.93 14.90
C THR A 36 12.90 0.35 14.15
N SER A 37 12.86 0.28 12.82
CA SER A 37 12.48 1.42 11.98
C SER A 37 11.00 1.77 12.13
N ILE A 38 10.12 0.76 12.17
CA ILE A 38 8.70 0.95 12.48
C ILE A 38 8.53 1.59 13.86
N ASP A 39 9.19 1.04 14.89
CA ASP A 39 9.10 1.56 16.26
C ASP A 39 9.52 3.03 16.35
N ARG A 40 10.56 3.41 15.61
CA ARG A 40 10.98 4.82 15.51
C ARG A 40 9.87 5.71 14.95
N SER A 41 9.21 5.32 13.86
CA SER A 41 8.07 6.09 13.32
C SER A 41 6.87 6.13 14.27
N LEU A 42 6.58 5.04 14.96
CA LEU A 42 5.52 4.99 15.97
C LEU A 42 5.82 5.88 17.19
N GLY A 43 7.10 6.19 17.46
CA GLY A 43 7.50 7.21 18.41
C GLY A 43 6.99 8.62 18.07
N TYR A 44 6.70 8.90 16.79
CA TYR A 44 6.13 10.17 16.32
C TYR A 44 4.62 10.12 16.13
N LEU A 45 3.95 9.05 16.57
CA LEU A 45 2.52 8.83 16.29
C LEU A 45 1.66 10.03 16.73
N ASP A 46 1.89 10.59 17.93
CA ASP A 46 1.15 11.74 18.46
C ASP A 46 1.22 12.97 17.52
N ARG A 47 2.29 13.11 16.73
CA ARG A 47 2.50 14.22 15.80
C ARG A 47 1.85 14.01 14.43
N ILE A 48 1.64 12.75 14.02
CA ILE A 48 1.11 12.40 12.69
C ILE A 48 -0.33 11.88 12.73
N ILE A 49 -0.90 11.69 13.92
CA ILE A 49 -2.19 11.04 14.10
C ILE A 49 -3.36 11.91 13.59
N LEU A 50 -3.29 13.23 13.76
CA LEU A 50 -4.35 14.10 13.24
C LEU A 50 -4.45 14.05 11.71
N PRO A 51 -3.37 14.23 10.93
CA PRO A 51 -3.40 14.00 9.48
C PRO A 51 -3.99 12.64 9.09
N THR A 52 -3.65 11.59 9.85
CA THR A 52 -4.20 10.23 9.67
C THR A 52 -5.73 10.20 9.85
N ILE A 53 -6.24 10.78 10.93
CA ILE A 53 -7.68 10.86 11.22
C ILE A 53 -8.39 11.63 10.10
N MET A 54 -7.81 12.76 9.67
CA MET A 54 -8.34 13.59 8.59
C MET A 54 -8.42 12.83 7.26
N ALA A 55 -7.34 12.14 6.88
CA ALA A 55 -7.29 11.32 5.66
C ALA A 55 -8.32 10.18 5.70
N SER A 56 -8.51 9.55 6.87
CA SER A 56 -9.49 8.49 7.05
C SER A 56 -10.94 8.93 6.77
N LYS A 57 -11.28 10.22 6.91
CA LYS A 57 -12.61 10.73 6.56
C LYS A 57 -12.86 10.67 5.05
N GLN A 58 -11.80 10.78 4.25
CA GLN A 58 -11.86 10.80 2.80
C GLN A 58 -11.92 9.39 2.21
N ASP A 59 -11.15 8.47 2.79
CA ASP A 59 -11.07 7.07 2.38
C ASP A 59 -11.43 6.15 3.53
N LYS A 60 -12.58 5.46 3.39
CA LYS A 60 -13.09 4.55 4.42
C LYS A 60 -12.12 3.40 4.73
N SER A 61 -11.21 3.09 3.82
CA SER A 61 -10.20 2.03 3.90
C SER A 61 -8.77 2.53 4.16
N TYR A 62 -8.58 3.81 4.52
CA TYR A 62 -7.25 4.38 4.74
C TYR A 62 -6.47 3.63 5.83
N ASN A 63 -5.28 3.14 5.46
CA ASN A 63 -4.29 2.59 6.39
C ASN A 63 -3.14 3.59 6.57
N PRO A 64 -3.04 4.28 7.72
CA PRO A 64 -1.94 5.21 7.97
C PRO A 64 -0.56 4.56 8.04
N PHE A 65 -0.49 3.28 8.39
CA PHE A 65 0.76 2.55 8.54
C PHE A 65 1.25 1.94 7.22
N ALA A 66 0.40 1.90 6.18
CA ALA A 66 0.77 1.37 4.86
C ALA A 66 2.00 2.09 4.31
N GLU A 67 1.96 3.43 4.32
CA GLU A 67 3.04 4.25 3.78
C GLU A 67 4.35 4.08 4.58
N ILE A 68 4.26 3.93 5.90
CA ILE A 68 5.42 3.69 6.77
C ILE A 68 6.07 2.33 6.42
N ILE A 69 5.25 1.28 6.31
CA ILE A 69 5.68 -0.08 5.95
C ILE A 69 6.33 -0.06 4.56
N GLU A 70 5.65 0.50 3.57
CA GLU A 70 6.11 0.56 2.18
C GLU A 70 7.46 1.27 2.06
N LYS A 71 7.63 2.43 2.71
CA LYS A 71 8.87 3.19 2.68
C LYS A 71 10.04 2.46 3.32
N TYR A 72 9.86 1.87 4.50
CA TYR A 72 10.94 1.13 5.16
C TYR A 72 11.28 -0.16 4.44
N ALA A 73 10.27 -0.87 3.93
CA ALA A 73 10.50 -2.07 3.14
C ALA A 73 11.29 -1.76 1.85
N ALA A 74 10.90 -0.70 1.13
CA ALA A 74 11.62 -0.24 -0.05
C ALA A 74 13.05 0.20 0.28
N HIS A 75 13.25 0.94 1.37
CA HIS A 75 14.57 1.40 1.81
C HIS A 75 15.51 0.22 2.11
N ILE A 76 15.06 -0.74 2.92
CA ILE A 76 15.83 -1.92 3.30
C ILE A 76 16.15 -2.76 2.05
N LEU A 77 15.15 -3.06 1.21
CA LEU A 77 15.39 -3.85 0.00
C LEU A 77 16.36 -3.17 -0.95
N THR A 78 16.23 -1.86 -1.16
CA THR A 78 17.15 -1.09 -2.01
C THR A 78 18.58 -1.22 -1.47
N TYR A 79 18.79 -0.92 -0.20
CA TYR A 79 20.12 -0.96 0.41
C TYR A 79 20.75 -2.36 0.39
N LYS A 80 19.98 -3.41 0.67
CA LYS A 80 20.49 -4.78 0.70
C LYS A 80 20.76 -5.31 -0.72
N LEU A 81 19.88 -5.02 -1.68
CA LEU A 81 20.06 -5.45 -3.07
C LEU A 81 21.19 -4.70 -3.78
N GLU A 82 21.44 -3.43 -3.45
CA GLU A 82 22.60 -2.71 -3.96
C GLU A 82 23.93 -3.37 -3.57
N LYS A 83 24.03 -3.92 -2.36
CA LYS A 83 25.19 -4.71 -1.92
C LYS A 83 25.37 -6.01 -2.70
N GLU A 84 24.28 -6.55 -3.24
CA GLU A 84 24.29 -7.72 -4.14
C GLU A 84 24.55 -7.33 -5.61
N GLY A 85 24.90 -6.07 -5.89
CA GLY A 85 25.26 -5.58 -7.21
C GLY A 85 24.07 -5.15 -8.09
N TYR A 86 22.86 -5.06 -7.52
CA TYR A 86 21.75 -4.40 -8.21
C TYR A 86 21.93 -2.88 -8.20
N LYS A 87 21.33 -2.20 -9.17
CA LYS A 87 21.33 -0.74 -9.26
C LYS A 87 19.90 -0.24 -9.33
N LEU A 88 19.56 0.78 -8.54
CA LEU A 88 18.22 1.40 -8.61
C LEU A 88 17.95 1.89 -10.05
N LEU A 89 16.82 1.49 -10.61
CA LEU A 89 16.38 1.86 -11.96
C LEU A 89 14.96 2.44 -11.88
N PRO A 90 14.80 3.73 -11.55
CA PRO A 90 13.49 4.34 -11.42
C PRO A 90 12.84 4.52 -12.80
N LEU A 91 11.90 3.64 -13.13
CA LEU A 91 11.05 3.78 -14.31
C LEU A 91 9.70 4.33 -13.82
N GLY A 92 9.35 5.57 -14.18
CA GLY A 92 8.17 6.30 -13.68
C GLY A 92 6.79 5.70 -14.00
N TYR A 93 6.75 4.47 -14.51
CA TYR A 93 5.57 3.68 -14.82
C TYR A 93 5.67 2.25 -14.25
N SER A 94 6.51 1.96 -13.26
CA SER A 94 6.79 0.60 -12.76
C SER A 94 6.26 0.33 -11.34
N ALA A 95 6.65 -0.81 -10.74
CA ALA A 95 6.38 -1.14 -9.35
C ALA A 95 7.11 -0.19 -8.37
N ASP A 96 6.82 -0.30 -7.07
CA ASP A 96 7.41 0.57 -6.04
C ASP A 96 8.94 0.54 -6.03
N LEU A 97 9.52 -0.61 -6.35
CA LEU A 97 10.97 -0.79 -6.44
C LEU A 97 11.34 -1.50 -7.74
N THR A 98 12.11 -0.81 -8.58
CA THR A 98 12.71 -1.38 -9.79
C THR A 98 14.23 -1.28 -9.71
N LEU A 99 14.92 -2.40 -9.85
CA LEU A 99 16.38 -2.45 -9.89
C LEU A 99 16.90 -3.23 -11.08
N GLU A 100 18.07 -2.85 -11.57
CA GLU A 100 18.78 -3.51 -12.65
C GLU A 100 19.87 -4.41 -12.08
N GLY A 101 19.83 -5.70 -12.42
CA GLY A 101 20.95 -6.62 -12.27
C GLY A 101 21.71 -6.81 -13.58
N ASN A 102 22.70 -7.71 -13.58
CA ASN A 102 23.51 -8.00 -14.77
C ASN A 102 22.68 -8.60 -15.91
N ASP A 103 21.81 -9.56 -15.60
CA ASP A 103 21.09 -10.38 -16.59
C ASP A 103 19.56 -10.19 -16.58
N HIS A 104 19.03 -9.43 -15.62
CA HIS A 104 17.60 -9.20 -15.44
C HIS A 104 17.32 -7.85 -14.78
N ILE A 105 16.06 -7.42 -14.88
CA ILE A 105 15.48 -6.30 -14.17
C ILE A 105 14.51 -6.87 -13.13
N LEU A 106 14.66 -6.42 -11.90
CA LEU A 106 13.84 -6.77 -10.76
C LEU A 106 12.76 -5.72 -10.57
N SER A 107 11.51 -6.15 -10.50
CA SER A 107 10.34 -5.30 -10.25
C SER A 107 9.60 -5.84 -9.03
N ILE A 108 9.68 -5.13 -7.90
CA ILE A 108 9.08 -5.51 -6.63
C ILE A 108 8.00 -4.49 -6.30
N ASP A 109 6.79 -4.99 -6.12
CA ASP A 109 5.63 -4.21 -5.73
C ASP A 109 5.30 -4.51 -4.27
N ILE A 110 5.28 -3.48 -3.43
CA ILE A 110 5.04 -3.60 -1.99
C ILE A 110 3.55 -3.37 -1.77
N LYS A 111 2.91 -4.30 -1.08
CA LYS A 111 1.47 -4.27 -0.84
C LYS A 111 1.20 -4.41 0.64
N THR A 112 0.26 -3.63 1.14
CA THR A 112 -0.29 -3.83 2.49
C THR A 112 -1.72 -4.32 2.40
N ALA A 113 -2.10 -5.21 3.31
CA ALA A 113 -3.44 -5.78 3.36
C ALA A 113 -3.96 -5.87 4.80
N ASN A 114 -5.21 -5.47 5.00
CA ASN A 114 -5.87 -5.56 6.30
C ASN A 114 -6.35 -7.00 6.50
N LEU A 115 -6.08 -7.61 7.66
CA LEU A 115 -6.62 -8.92 8.02
C LEU A 115 -8.16 -9.02 7.86
N ALA A 116 -8.89 -7.94 8.14
CA ALA A 116 -10.35 -7.87 7.97
C ALA A 116 -10.81 -7.74 6.50
N ASN A 117 -9.90 -7.60 5.53
CA ASN A 117 -10.20 -7.66 4.10
C ASN A 117 -9.46 -8.81 3.38
N PRO A 118 -9.88 -10.07 3.57
CA PRO A 118 -9.25 -11.23 2.96
C PRO A 118 -9.18 -11.18 1.42
N SER A 119 -10.03 -10.38 0.77
CA SER A 119 -10.05 -10.30 -0.69
C SER A 119 -8.77 -9.70 -1.30
N ASP A 120 -7.91 -9.07 -0.48
CA ASP A 120 -6.64 -8.49 -0.88
C ASP A 120 -5.43 -9.42 -0.74
N PHE A 121 -5.54 -10.47 0.09
CA PHE A 121 -4.41 -11.36 0.41
C PHE A 121 -4.72 -12.85 0.36
N ARG A 122 -5.98 -13.27 0.36
CA ARG A 122 -6.36 -14.68 0.39
C ARG A 122 -6.01 -15.35 -0.93
N GLU A 123 -4.86 -16.02 -0.96
CA GLU A 123 -4.39 -16.83 -2.10
C GLU A 123 -4.30 -16.06 -3.43
N THR A 124 -4.30 -14.73 -3.35
CA THR A 124 -4.30 -13.82 -4.49
C THR A 124 -3.55 -12.54 -4.15
N ILE A 125 -3.05 -11.87 -5.19
CA ILE A 125 -2.49 -10.52 -5.09
C ILE A 125 -3.06 -9.67 -6.23
N ASN A 126 -3.54 -8.48 -5.89
CA ASN A 126 -3.94 -7.49 -6.87
C ASN A 126 -2.69 -6.80 -7.42
N VAL A 127 -2.52 -6.79 -8.74
CA VAL A 127 -1.35 -6.20 -9.39
C VAL A 127 -1.80 -5.25 -10.49
N GLY A 128 -1.19 -4.07 -10.52
CA GLY A 128 -1.34 -3.12 -11.62
C GLY A 128 -0.86 -3.74 -12.92
N ILE A 129 -1.42 -3.32 -14.05
CA ILE A 129 -0.91 -3.73 -15.37
C ILE A 129 0.55 -3.30 -15.60
N ASN A 130 1.06 -2.43 -14.74
CA ASN A 130 2.42 -1.93 -14.73
C ASN A 130 3.31 -2.56 -13.65
N GLN A 131 2.86 -3.65 -13.02
CA GLN A 131 3.54 -4.34 -11.90
C GLN A 131 3.75 -5.83 -12.18
N MET A 132 3.40 -6.29 -13.38
CA MET A 132 3.60 -7.66 -13.85
C MET A 132 4.01 -7.63 -15.32
N THR A 133 4.48 -8.74 -15.89
CA THR A 133 4.73 -8.85 -17.34
C THR A 133 3.77 -9.82 -18.03
N HIS A 134 2.99 -10.56 -17.25
CA HIS A 134 2.05 -11.55 -17.73
C HIS A 134 0.78 -10.90 -18.27
N VAL A 135 0.12 -11.55 -19.23
CA VAL A 135 -1.23 -11.15 -19.67
C VAL A 135 -2.30 -11.80 -18.79
N ALA A 136 -3.44 -11.13 -18.58
CA ALA A 136 -4.54 -11.70 -17.80
C ALA A 136 -5.76 -12.00 -18.68
N LYS A 137 -6.52 -13.04 -18.32
CA LYS A 137 -7.80 -13.35 -18.97
C LYS A 137 -8.76 -12.19 -18.76
N LEU A 138 -9.31 -11.67 -19.84
CA LEU A 138 -10.28 -10.58 -19.79
C LEU A 138 -11.68 -11.16 -19.53
N TYR A 139 -12.26 -10.79 -18.39
CA TYR A 139 -13.60 -11.22 -17.99
C TYR A 139 -14.62 -10.16 -18.40
N ALA A 140 -15.57 -10.52 -19.27
CA ALA A 140 -16.63 -9.65 -19.75
C ALA A 140 -17.98 -10.39 -19.69
N ASN A 141 -18.97 -9.77 -19.06
CA ASN A 141 -20.33 -10.31 -18.92
C ASN A 141 -20.38 -11.80 -18.48
N ARG A 142 -19.75 -12.08 -17.35
CA ARG A 142 -19.67 -13.43 -16.74
C ARG A 142 -18.90 -14.50 -17.54
N LYS A 143 -18.23 -14.13 -18.64
CA LYS A 143 -17.45 -15.04 -19.48
C LYS A 143 -16.05 -14.49 -19.73
N PHE A 144 -15.09 -15.39 -19.96
CA PHE A 144 -13.77 -14.98 -20.44
C PHE A 144 -13.81 -14.79 -21.96
N LEU A 145 -13.23 -13.69 -22.44
CA LEU A 145 -13.05 -13.48 -23.87
C LEU A 145 -11.96 -14.43 -24.40
N PRO A 146 -12.09 -14.90 -25.66
CA PRO A 146 -11.11 -15.78 -26.29
C PRO A 146 -9.84 -15.02 -26.70
N THR A 147 -8.79 -15.74 -27.10
CA THR A 147 -7.65 -15.16 -27.83
C THR A 147 -8.16 -14.35 -29.03
N PRO A 148 -7.61 -13.15 -29.31
CA PRO A 148 -6.46 -12.49 -28.67
C PRO A 148 -6.82 -11.46 -27.57
N PHE A 149 -8.04 -11.50 -27.03
CA PHE A 149 -8.53 -10.47 -26.10
C PHE A 149 -8.09 -10.74 -24.66
N TYR A 150 -7.02 -10.07 -24.25
CA TYR A 150 -6.44 -10.14 -22.91
C TYR A 150 -6.33 -8.74 -22.29
N VAL A 151 -6.12 -8.69 -20.97
CA VAL A 151 -5.52 -7.53 -20.35
C VAL A 151 -4.01 -7.63 -20.56
N TYR A 152 -3.45 -6.69 -21.31
CA TYR A 152 -2.03 -6.63 -21.60
C TYR A 152 -1.30 -5.78 -20.56
N SER A 153 -0.16 -6.27 -20.09
CA SER A 153 0.74 -5.49 -19.24
C SER A 153 1.36 -4.34 -20.03
N THR A 154 1.68 -3.23 -19.35
CA THR A 154 2.48 -2.13 -19.90
C THR A 154 3.98 -2.42 -19.89
N ILE A 155 4.42 -3.46 -19.15
CA ILE A 155 5.81 -3.87 -19.04
C ILE A 155 6.01 -5.18 -19.80
N PRO A 156 6.96 -5.23 -20.76
CA PRO A 156 7.23 -6.46 -21.50
C PRO A 156 7.92 -7.50 -20.61
N PRO A 157 7.86 -8.79 -20.96
CA PRO A 157 8.56 -9.83 -20.21
C PRO A 157 10.08 -9.73 -20.24
N TYR A 158 10.64 -8.98 -21.19
CA TYR A 158 12.06 -8.69 -21.30
C TYR A 158 12.28 -7.38 -22.06
N TYR A 159 13.44 -6.77 -21.87
CA TYR A 159 13.93 -5.67 -22.70
C TYR A 159 15.12 -6.14 -23.54
N LYS A 160 15.12 -5.76 -24.82
CA LYS A 160 16.26 -5.95 -25.72
C LYS A 160 16.96 -4.61 -25.89
N PHE A 161 18.24 -4.56 -25.53
CA PHE A 161 19.07 -3.37 -25.61
C PHE A 161 19.69 -3.22 -27.01
N PRO A 162 20.13 -2.00 -27.39
CA PRO A 162 20.74 -1.75 -28.70
C PRO A 162 21.97 -2.62 -29.00
N ASN A 163 22.73 -2.98 -27.96
CA ASN A 163 23.90 -3.87 -28.06
C ASN A 163 23.53 -5.36 -28.24
N GLY A 164 22.23 -5.68 -28.36
CA GLY A 164 21.73 -7.04 -28.48
C GLY A 164 21.55 -7.79 -27.16
N GLN A 165 21.96 -7.21 -26.03
CA GLN A 165 21.73 -7.79 -24.70
C GLN A 165 20.22 -7.88 -24.43
N VAL A 166 19.80 -8.96 -23.79
CA VAL A 166 18.42 -9.11 -23.33
C VAL A 166 18.40 -9.31 -21.82
N LYS A 167 17.51 -8.57 -21.16
CA LYS A 167 17.25 -8.71 -19.72
C LYS A 167 15.80 -9.09 -19.48
N LEU A 168 15.59 -10.20 -18.78
CA LEU A 168 14.25 -10.60 -18.31
C LEU A 168 13.75 -9.57 -17.31
N VAL A 169 12.45 -9.31 -17.30
CA VAL A 169 11.81 -8.52 -16.24
C VAL A 169 11.10 -9.49 -15.29
N LEU A 170 11.62 -9.59 -14.06
CA LEU A 170 11.15 -10.50 -13.04
C LEU A 170 10.32 -9.72 -12.02
N THR A 171 9.09 -10.17 -11.79
CA THR A 171 8.10 -9.43 -11.01
C THR A 171 7.75 -10.14 -9.71
N TYR A 172 7.71 -9.40 -8.60
CA TYR A 172 7.43 -9.95 -7.27
C TYR A 172 6.45 -9.06 -6.51
N GLY A 173 5.54 -9.70 -5.79
CA GLY A 173 4.73 -9.04 -4.77
C GLY A 173 5.36 -9.19 -3.41
N PHE A 174 5.40 -8.12 -2.63
CA PHE A 174 5.90 -8.12 -1.27
C PHE A 174 4.80 -7.64 -0.32
N LEU A 175 4.10 -8.59 0.27
CA LEU A 175 2.81 -8.41 0.92
C LEU A 175 2.96 -8.39 2.45
N PHE A 176 2.46 -7.33 3.06
CA PHE A 176 2.42 -7.12 4.50
C PHE A 176 0.97 -7.16 4.98
N ILE A 177 0.62 -8.20 5.74
CA ILE A 177 -0.69 -8.30 6.37
C ILE A 177 -0.57 -7.70 7.76
N TYR A 178 -1.50 -6.81 8.12
CA TYR A 178 -1.51 -6.12 9.41
C TYR A 178 -2.86 -6.32 10.12
N PRO A 179 -2.92 -6.14 11.45
CA PRO A 179 -4.13 -6.39 12.21
C PRO A 179 -5.21 -5.35 11.88
N SER A 180 -6.48 -5.70 12.06
CA SER A 180 -7.55 -4.72 11.86
C SER A 180 -7.62 -3.73 13.03
N TYR A 181 -7.69 -2.44 12.69
CA TYR A 181 -7.97 -1.33 13.62
C TYR A 181 -9.12 -0.43 13.12
N SER A 182 -9.98 -0.98 12.25
CA SER A 182 -11.07 -0.23 11.61
C SER A 182 -12.10 0.31 12.61
N ASP A 183 -12.27 -0.37 13.73
CA ASP A 183 -13.09 0.03 14.86
C ASP A 183 -12.53 1.27 15.58
N LEU A 184 -11.23 1.30 15.88
CA LEU A 184 -10.58 2.47 16.47
C LEU A 184 -10.67 3.69 15.53
N ILE A 185 -10.48 3.47 14.22
CA ILE A 185 -10.62 4.52 13.20
C ILE A 185 -12.06 5.02 13.10
N ALA A 186 -13.05 4.13 13.19
CA ALA A 186 -14.45 4.51 13.12
C ALA A 186 -14.86 5.41 14.30
N GLU A 187 -14.39 5.10 15.51
CA GLU A 187 -14.65 5.89 16.71
C GLU A 187 -14.08 7.31 16.57
N ILE A 188 -12.76 7.43 16.34
CA ILE A 188 -12.12 8.75 16.26
C ILE A 188 -12.60 9.59 15.06
N ARG A 189 -13.05 8.94 13.98
CA ARG A 189 -13.64 9.63 12.82
C ARG A 189 -14.96 10.31 13.20
N LYS A 190 -15.76 9.71 14.10
CA LYS A 190 -16.99 10.32 14.60
C LYS A 190 -16.66 11.58 15.39
N GLU A 191 -15.73 11.48 16.33
CA GLU A 191 -15.22 12.61 17.12
C GLU A 191 -14.71 13.75 16.23
N TYR A 192 -13.89 13.42 15.22
CA TYR A 192 -13.39 14.40 14.26
C TYR A 192 -14.51 15.03 13.42
N THR A 193 -15.55 14.27 13.07
CA THR A 193 -16.69 14.80 12.30
C THR A 193 -17.47 15.85 13.12
N GLU A 194 -17.63 15.62 14.42
CA GLU A 194 -18.28 16.57 15.33
C GLU A 194 -17.42 17.83 15.50
N LEU A 195 -16.12 17.67 15.75
CA LEU A 195 -15.16 18.77 15.80
C LEU A 195 -15.15 19.59 14.50
N PHE A 196 -15.16 18.91 13.35
CA PHE A 196 -15.16 19.55 12.04
C PHE A 196 -16.41 20.40 11.84
N LYS A 197 -17.60 19.90 12.22
CA LYS A 197 -18.85 20.67 12.15
C LYS A 197 -18.80 21.89 13.07
N PHE A 198 -18.26 21.72 14.28
CA PHE A 198 -18.05 22.82 15.22
C PHE A 198 -17.19 23.93 14.61
N PHE A 199 -16.00 23.60 14.08
CA PHE A 199 -15.13 24.61 13.47
C PHE A 199 -15.68 25.17 12.17
N ARG A 200 -16.35 24.38 11.33
CA ARG A 200 -16.99 24.87 10.11
C ARG A 200 -17.98 25.98 10.41
N ASN A 201 -18.80 25.81 11.46
CA ASN A 201 -19.75 26.83 11.88
C ASN A 201 -19.05 28.10 12.40
N LYS A 202 -17.94 27.97 13.14
CA LYS A 202 -17.13 29.11 13.61
C LYS A 202 -16.48 29.86 12.45
N VAL A 203 -15.83 29.13 11.55
CA VAL A 203 -15.17 29.66 10.34
C VAL A 203 -16.18 30.42 9.49
N LYS A 204 -17.35 29.84 9.22
CA LYS A 204 -18.40 30.47 8.42
C LYS A 204 -18.86 31.80 9.04
N LYS A 205 -19.19 31.81 10.34
CA LYS A 205 -19.63 33.02 11.06
C LYS A 205 -18.59 34.15 11.04
N VAL A 206 -17.31 33.81 11.15
CA VAL A 206 -16.23 34.82 11.17
C VAL A 206 -15.88 35.30 9.77
N LEU A 207 -15.82 34.41 8.78
CA LEU A 207 -15.34 34.75 7.44
C LEU A 207 -16.37 35.43 6.55
N ILE A 208 -17.67 35.19 6.73
CA ILE A 208 -18.71 35.85 5.92
C ILE A 208 -18.58 37.39 5.95
N PRO A 209 -18.55 38.06 7.11
CA PRO A 209 -18.43 39.52 7.14
C PRO A 209 -17.09 39.99 6.58
N ILE A 210 -15.99 39.29 6.89
CA ILE A 210 -14.64 39.61 6.39
C ILE A 210 -14.59 39.53 4.86
N LEU A 211 -15.15 38.48 4.26
CA LEU A 211 -15.17 38.29 2.82
C LEU A 211 -16.12 39.27 2.12
N ALA A 212 -17.27 39.58 2.73
CA ALA A 212 -18.19 40.58 2.22
C ALA A 212 -17.49 41.95 2.10
N GLU A 213 -16.73 42.33 3.12
CA GLU A 213 -15.93 43.55 3.14
C GLU A 213 -14.81 43.53 2.09
N ILE A 214 -13.95 42.50 2.10
CA ILE A 214 -12.80 42.39 1.18
C ILE A 214 -13.26 42.39 -0.29
N LEU A 215 -14.34 41.67 -0.59
CA LEU A 215 -14.85 41.52 -1.96
C LEU A 215 -15.87 42.59 -2.35
N LYS A 216 -16.17 43.53 -1.45
CA LYS A 216 -17.18 44.58 -1.63
C LYS A 216 -18.51 44.01 -2.12
N THR A 217 -19.01 42.99 -1.42
CA THR A 217 -20.21 42.25 -1.80
C THR A 217 -21.14 42.01 -0.60
N SER A 218 -22.32 41.44 -0.82
CA SER A 218 -23.24 41.11 0.27
C SER A 218 -22.76 39.87 1.04
N GLU A 219 -23.15 39.77 2.32
CA GLU A 219 -22.87 38.58 3.13
C GLU A 219 -23.42 37.30 2.48
N GLU A 220 -24.61 37.35 1.88
CA GLU A 220 -25.19 36.23 1.13
C GLU A 220 -24.29 35.76 -0.01
N LYS A 221 -23.68 36.71 -0.74
CA LYS A 221 -22.77 36.37 -1.85
C LYS A 221 -21.42 35.87 -1.35
N ALA A 222 -20.93 36.40 -0.22
CA ALA A 222 -19.74 35.87 0.45
C ALA A 222 -19.97 34.44 0.96
N GLU A 223 -21.13 34.14 1.51
CA GLU A 223 -21.56 32.81 1.93
C GLU A 223 -21.61 31.84 0.74
N GLN A 224 -22.22 32.23 -0.38
CA GLN A 224 -22.22 31.43 -1.62
C GLN A 224 -20.80 31.14 -2.13
N ILE A 225 -19.88 32.09 -2.00
CA ILE A 225 -18.47 31.89 -2.38
C ILE A 225 -17.83 30.82 -1.47
N LEU A 226 -18.03 30.90 -0.16
CA LEU A 226 -17.51 29.92 0.80
C LEU A 226 -18.05 28.51 0.55
N GLU A 227 -19.35 28.39 0.23
CA GLU A 227 -20.02 27.12 -0.06
C GLU A 227 -19.69 26.59 -1.46
N SER A 228 -19.12 27.41 -2.35
CA SER A 228 -18.75 26.98 -3.69
C SER A 228 -17.49 26.11 -3.71
N LYS A 229 -17.43 25.16 -4.65
CA LYS A 229 -16.29 24.25 -4.83
C LYS A 229 -15.26 24.82 -5.82
N PRO A 230 -13.95 24.76 -5.52
CA PRO A 230 -12.91 24.98 -6.53
C PRO A 230 -12.99 23.95 -7.68
N LYS A 231 -12.58 24.34 -8.90
CA LYS A 231 -12.73 23.52 -10.14
C LYS A 231 -12.21 22.08 -10.07
N LYS A 232 -11.21 21.79 -9.23
CA LYS A 232 -10.58 20.47 -9.07
C LYS A 232 -10.76 19.87 -7.66
N SER A 233 -11.64 20.43 -6.85
CA SER A 233 -11.86 20.00 -5.47
C SER A 233 -13.22 19.33 -5.31
N ARG A 234 -13.28 18.28 -4.49
CA ARG A 234 -14.55 17.69 -4.03
C ARG A 234 -15.18 18.47 -2.87
N TYR A 235 -14.37 19.26 -2.18
CA TYR A 235 -14.71 20.05 -0.99
C TYR A 235 -15.02 21.50 -1.33
N THR A 236 -15.88 22.11 -0.54
CA THR A 236 -16.16 23.55 -0.59
C THR A 236 -14.97 24.35 -0.06
N ARG A 237 -14.93 25.66 -0.35
CA ARG A 237 -13.84 26.51 0.17
C ARG A 237 -13.85 26.56 1.69
N GLU A 238 -15.02 26.67 2.31
CA GLU A 238 -15.15 26.63 3.77
C GLU A 238 -14.64 25.31 4.38
N GLU A 239 -14.87 24.17 3.74
CA GLU A 239 -14.39 22.87 4.24
C GLU A 239 -12.86 22.83 4.23
N LEU A 240 -12.24 23.28 3.13
CA LEU A 240 -10.79 23.36 3.00
C LEU A 240 -10.16 24.30 4.04
N ILE A 241 -10.77 25.47 4.25
CA ILE A 241 -10.31 26.43 5.27
C ILE A 241 -10.48 25.83 6.67
N THR A 242 -11.62 25.18 6.95
CA THR A 242 -11.88 24.52 8.24
C THR A 242 -10.82 23.47 8.55
N GLU A 243 -10.47 22.61 7.59
CA GLU A 243 -9.38 21.63 7.79
C GLU A 243 -8.03 22.31 8.04
N SER A 244 -7.76 23.43 7.38
CA SER A 244 -6.54 24.20 7.59
C SER A 244 -6.47 24.80 8.99
N ILE A 245 -7.58 25.33 9.48
CA ILE A 245 -7.71 25.89 10.83
C ILE A 245 -7.53 24.80 11.89
N ILE A 246 -8.11 23.62 11.68
CA ILE A 246 -7.94 22.49 12.61
C ILE A 246 -6.46 22.09 12.68
N ARG A 247 -5.75 22.00 11.54
CA ARG A 247 -4.30 21.77 11.56
C ARG A 247 -3.57 22.88 12.31
N GLY A 248 -3.94 24.14 12.09
CA GLY A 248 -3.39 25.28 12.83
C GLY A 248 -3.53 25.13 14.35
N ILE A 249 -4.71 24.71 14.83
CA ILE A 249 -4.98 24.61 16.28
C ILE A 249 -4.28 23.42 16.94
N PHE A 250 -4.19 22.28 16.24
CA PHE A 250 -3.75 21.01 16.84
C PHE A 250 -2.33 20.58 16.45
N ILE A 251 -1.74 21.13 15.37
CA ILE A 251 -0.39 20.82 14.90
C ILE A 251 0.54 22.02 15.09
N HIS A 252 0.07 23.22 14.74
CA HIS A 252 0.85 24.45 14.84
C HIS A 252 0.55 25.16 16.16
N GLU A 253 1.05 24.58 17.26
CA GLU A 253 0.80 25.06 18.63
C GLU A 253 1.04 26.57 18.81
N GLU A 254 1.98 27.15 18.04
CA GLU A 254 2.34 28.57 18.07
C GLU A 254 1.21 29.48 17.55
N GLU A 255 0.45 29.01 16.56
CA GLU A 255 -0.68 29.74 15.97
C GLU A 255 -1.98 29.57 16.77
N ARG A 256 -2.01 28.60 17.70
CA ARG A 256 -3.23 28.17 18.39
C ARG A 256 -3.93 29.33 19.08
N SER A 257 -3.21 30.16 19.82
CA SER A 257 -3.82 31.27 20.58
C SER A 257 -4.47 32.31 19.68
N GLU A 258 -3.81 32.67 18.57
CA GLU A 258 -4.34 33.62 17.60
C GLU A 258 -5.57 33.06 16.88
N LEU A 259 -5.51 31.80 16.43
CA LEU A 259 -6.63 31.14 15.76
C LEU A 259 -7.86 31.03 16.67
N LEU A 260 -7.68 30.63 17.93
CA LEU A 260 -8.80 30.52 18.88
C LEU A 260 -9.42 31.89 19.18
N LYS A 261 -8.61 32.96 19.25
CA LYS A 261 -9.09 34.33 19.40
C LYS A 261 -9.85 34.78 18.16
N GLY A 262 -9.29 34.61 16.96
CA GLY A 262 -9.92 34.98 15.70
C GLY A 262 -11.23 34.26 15.44
N LEU A 263 -11.38 33.03 15.94
CA LEU A 263 -12.61 32.24 15.83
C LEU A 263 -13.64 32.52 16.93
N ASN A 264 -13.38 33.47 17.84
CA ASN A 264 -14.24 33.76 18.98
C ASN A 264 -14.59 32.50 19.81
N VAL A 265 -13.58 31.71 20.15
CA VAL A 265 -13.72 30.49 20.97
C VAL A 265 -13.83 30.88 22.44
N ASN A 266 -14.98 30.63 23.05
CA ASN A 266 -15.23 30.90 24.46
C ASN A 266 -14.86 29.72 25.38
N SER A 267 -15.09 29.85 26.69
CA SER A 267 -14.77 28.79 27.67
C SER A 267 -15.55 27.49 27.48
N LYS A 268 -16.80 27.55 26.99
CA LYS A 268 -17.58 26.35 26.66
C LYS A 268 -17.04 25.67 25.40
N ASP A 269 -16.65 26.46 24.41
CA ASP A 269 -16.05 25.97 23.16
C ASP A 269 -14.70 25.29 23.42
N LYS A 270 -13.88 25.83 24.33
CA LYS A 270 -12.60 25.22 24.73
C LYS A 270 -12.76 23.79 25.22
N LYS A 271 -13.86 23.47 25.92
CA LYS A 271 -14.15 22.10 26.37
C LYS A 271 -14.30 21.11 25.21
N ILE A 272 -14.82 21.54 24.06
CA ILE A 272 -14.94 20.69 22.85
C ILE A 272 -13.54 20.37 22.30
N ILE A 273 -12.67 21.38 22.28
CA ILE A 273 -11.29 21.24 21.78
C ILE A 273 -10.48 20.33 22.70
N GLU A 274 -10.56 20.56 24.02
CA GLU A 274 -9.90 19.74 25.04
C GLU A 274 -10.41 18.29 25.03
N HIS A 275 -11.73 18.10 24.85
CA HIS A 275 -12.31 16.77 24.70
C HIS A 275 -11.69 16.02 23.51
N PHE A 276 -11.61 16.68 22.34
CA PHE A 276 -11.02 16.06 21.16
C PHE A 276 -9.52 15.81 21.32
N SER A 277 -8.77 16.72 21.97
CA SER A 277 -7.36 16.47 22.31
C SER A 277 -7.20 15.20 23.16
N LYS A 278 -8.05 15.01 24.17
CA LYS A 278 -8.04 13.79 24.98
C LYS A 278 -8.39 12.55 24.15
N LYS A 279 -9.36 12.66 23.23
CA LYS A 279 -9.74 11.56 22.34
C LYS A 279 -8.62 11.17 21.39
N ILE A 280 -7.82 12.13 20.90
CA ILE A 280 -6.61 11.86 20.13
C ILE A 280 -5.61 11.05 20.96
N GLU A 281 -5.37 11.43 22.21
CA GLU A 281 -4.45 10.73 23.11
C GLU A 281 -4.92 9.30 23.42
N GLU A 282 -6.20 9.13 23.79
CA GLU A 282 -6.82 7.82 24.03
C GLU A 282 -6.70 6.90 22.79
N PHE A 283 -6.99 7.45 21.60
CA PHE A 283 -6.86 6.73 20.33
C PHE A 283 -5.40 6.34 20.04
N THR A 284 -4.45 7.26 20.28
CA THR A 284 -3.03 7.02 20.00
C THR A 284 -2.45 5.94 20.90
N ASN A 285 -2.82 5.94 22.19
CA ASN A 285 -2.42 4.89 23.12
C ASN A 285 -3.04 3.54 22.74
N SER A 286 -4.32 3.53 22.37
CA SER A 286 -4.99 2.31 21.90
C SER A 286 -4.31 1.72 20.65
N LEU A 287 -3.83 2.56 19.73
CA LEU A 287 -3.06 2.10 18.57
C LEU A 287 -1.71 1.49 18.96
N ARG A 288 -1.00 2.08 19.93
CA ARG A 288 0.28 1.54 20.43
C ARG A 288 0.08 0.18 21.08
N GLU A 289 -0.97 0.02 21.88
CA GLU A 289 -1.30 -1.24 22.56
C GLU A 289 -1.67 -2.37 21.60
N ARG A 290 -2.24 -2.04 20.44
CA ARG A 290 -2.63 -3.04 19.42
C ARG A 290 -1.50 -3.62 18.60
N ASP A 291 -0.28 -3.14 18.78
CA ASP A 291 0.90 -3.51 17.99
C ASP A 291 0.60 -3.50 16.48
N VAL A 292 0.59 -2.29 15.89
CA VAL A 292 0.28 -2.05 14.47
C VAL A 292 1.32 -2.62 13.48
N LYS A 293 2.25 -3.44 13.97
CA LYS A 293 3.22 -4.16 13.16
C LYS A 293 2.53 -5.20 12.25
N PRO A 294 3.15 -5.53 11.11
CA PRO A 294 2.66 -6.62 10.27
C PRO A 294 2.58 -7.93 11.06
N ILE A 295 1.46 -8.63 10.94
CA ILE A 295 1.27 -9.98 11.50
C ILE A 295 1.80 -11.06 10.56
N SER A 296 2.03 -10.72 9.29
CA SER A 296 2.64 -11.61 8.32
C SER A 296 3.32 -10.82 7.20
N ILE A 297 4.50 -11.28 6.80
CA ILE A 297 5.28 -10.71 5.70
C ILE A 297 5.52 -11.81 4.68
N ILE A 298 5.12 -11.59 3.43
CA ILE A 298 5.04 -12.62 2.40
C ILE A 298 5.71 -12.13 1.11
N ALA A 299 6.64 -12.91 0.56
CA ALA A 299 7.22 -12.69 -0.77
C ALA A 299 6.60 -13.63 -1.79
N ILE A 300 6.17 -13.08 -2.93
CA ILE A 300 5.42 -13.79 -3.96
C ILE A 300 6.11 -13.58 -5.30
N ALA A 301 6.54 -14.67 -5.96
CA ALA A 301 7.03 -14.63 -7.34
C ALA A 301 5.86 -14.67 -8.33
N ILE A 302 5.69 -13.58 -9.08
CA ILE A 302 4.67 -13.47 -10.13
C ILE A 302 5.28 -14.01 -11.43
N PRO A 303 4.70 -15.05 -12.07
CA PRO A 303 5.24 -15.63 -13.29
C PRO A 303 5.47 -14.60 -14.40
N ASN A 304 6.64 -14.65 -15.01
CA ASN A 304 7.02 -13.84 -16.17
C ASN A 304 6.09 -14.14 -17.36
N GLY A 305 5.81 -13.12 -18.18
CA GLY A 305 4.90 -13.24 -19.32
C GLY A 305 5.30 -14.26 -20.39
N LEU A 306 6.56 -14.70 -20.44
CA LEU A 306 6.99 -15.81 -21.29
C LEU A 306 6.48 -17.17 -20.81
N LEU A 307 6.09 -17.31 -19.54
CA LEU A 307 5.54 -18.52 -18.95
C LEU A 307 4.02 -18.65 -19.18
N ARG A 308 3.46 -17.87 -20.12
CA ARG A 308 2.01 -17.74 -20.36
C ARG A 308 1.28 -19.05 -20.50
N GLU A 309 1.81 -19.97 -21.29
CA GLU A 309 1.15 -21.25 -21.57
C GLU A 309 0.86 -22.03 -20.29
N LYS A 310 1.75 -21.92 -19.30
CA LYS A 310 1.63 -22.63 -18.04
C LYS A 310 0.72 -21.91 -17.04
N TYR A 311 0.80 -20.58 -16.98
CA TYR A 311 0.22 -19.81 -15.87
C TYR A 311 -1.02 -18.98 -16.22
N LEU A 312 -1.45 -18.90 -17.48
CA LEU A 312 -2.57 -18.03 -17.91
C LEU A 312 -3.87 -18.23 -17.13
N ASN A 313 -4.17 -19.45 -16.66
CA ASN A 313 -5.37 -19.71 -15.85
C ASN A 313 -5.32 -19.09 -14.44
N LYS A 314 -4.15 -18.66 -13.97
CA LYS A 314 -3.95 -17.99 -12.68
C LYS A 314 -4.10 -16.47 -12.75
N PHE A 315 -4.24 -15.88 -13.94
CA PHE A 315 -4.35 -14.43 -14.12
C PHE A 315 -5.73 -14.02 -14.64
N VAL A 316 -6.40 -13.15 -13.89
CA VAL A 316 -7.76 -12.66 -14.19
C VAL A 316 -7.79 -11.13 -14.18
N SER A 317 -8.57 -10.52 -15.07
CA SER A 317 -8.77 -9.08 -15.11
C SER A 317 -9.37 -8.54 -13.79
N GLY A 318 -8.90 -7.38 -13.34
CA GLY A 318 -9.47 -6.67 -12.20
C GLY A 318 -10.78 -5.94 -12.55
N LYS A 319 -11.31 -5.17 -11.60
CA LYS A 319 -12.55 -4.37 -11.82
C LYS A 319 -12.38 -3.30 -12.89
N ASN A 320 -11.16 -2.76 -13.03
CA ASN A 320 -10.81 -1.83 -14.08
C ASN A 320 -9.81 -2.51 -15.03
N TYR A 321 -10.32 -2.94 -16.19
CA TYR A 321 -9.59 -3.76 -17.16
C TYR A 321 -8.33 -3.06 -17.72
N SER A 322 -8.29 -1.73 -17.72
CA SER A 322 -7.13 -0.96 -18.22
C SER A 322 -6.14 -0.58 -17.13
N LYS A 323 -6.32 -1.04 -15.89
CA LYS A 323 -5.46 -0.64 -14.77
C LYS A 323 -4.97 -1.79 -13.90
N SER A 324 -5.76 -2.86 -13.77
CA SER A 324 -5.52 -3.86 -12.72
C SER A 324 -5.85 -5.26 -13.17
N THR A 325 -5.13 -6.22 -12.61
CA THR A 325 -5.37 -7.65 -12.72
C THR A 325 -5.18 -8.31 -11.35
N ARG A 326 -5.50 -9.59 -11.28
CA ARG A 326 -5.32 -10.41 -10.09
C ARG A 326 -4.55 -11.67 -10.46
N TYR A 327 -3.48 -11.93 -9.72
CA TYR A 327 -2.76 -13.19 -9.77
C TYR A 327 -3.24 -14.09 -8.64
N HIS A 328 -3.76 -15.26 -8.99
CA HIS A 328 -4.24 -16.28 -8.07
C HIS A 328 -3.14 -17.31 -7.82
N TYR A 329 -2.28 -17.04 -6.83
CA TYR A 329 -1.17 -17.94 -6.55
C TYR A 329 -1.60 -19.22 -5.81
N GLN A 330 -2.64 -19.19 -4.97
CA GLN A 330 -3.06 -20.36 -4.17
C GLN A 330 -1.91 -20.88 -3.28
N ASP A 331 -1.53 -22.15 -3.43
CA ASP A 331 -0.34 -22.76 -2.83
C ASP A 331 0.94 -22.46 -3.63
N GLY A 332 0.79 -21.94 -4.84
CA GLY A 332 1.80 -21.35 -5.72
C GLY A 332 3.10 -22.13 -5.77
N VAL A 333 3.25 -23.05 -6.72
CA VAL A 333 4.51 -23.77 -6.95
C VAL A 333 5.18 -23.30 -8.24
N PHE A 334 6.50 -23.45 -8.31
CA PHE A 334 7.24 -23.35 -9.57
C PHE A 334 6.95 -24.59 -10.43
N GLU A 335 5.86 -24.52 -11.21
CA GLU A 335 5.26 -25.64 -11.93
C GLU A 335 6.18 -26.26 -12.98
N ILE A 336 6.96 -25.47 -13.73
CA ILE A 336 7.82 -25.99 -14.80
C ILE A 336 9.01 -26.76 -14.20
N ILE A 337 9.57 -26.27 -13.10
CA ILE A 337 10.56 -26.94 -12.27
C ILE A 337 9.98 -28.27 -11.76
N LYS A 338 8.79 -28.24 -11.15
CA LYS A 338 8.13 -29.45 -10.65
C LYS A 338 7.93 -30.48 -11.75
N GLU A 339 7.45 -30.07 -12.92
CA GLU A 339 7.19 -30.98 -14.05
C GLU A 339 8.46 -31.54 -14.68
N ARG A 340 9.52 -30.74 -14.82
CA ARG A 340 10.71 -31.14 -15.56
C ARG A 340 11.79 -31.80 -14.70
N ILE A 341 11.88 -31.45 -13.42
CA ILE A 341 12.91 -31.97 -12.51
C ILE A 341 12.34 -32.61 -11.23
N GLY A 342 11.02 -32.65 -11.05
CA GLY A 342 10.38 -33.33 -9.92
C GLY A 342 10.49 -32.62 -8.57
N GLU A 343 11.22 -31.51 -8.50
CA GLU A 343 11.42 -30.73 -7.27
C GLU A 343 10.28 -29.73 -7.08
N GLU A 344 9.70 -29.68 -5.88
CA GLU A 344 8.65 -28.71 -5.54
C GLU A 344 9.23 -27.54 -4.76
N TYR A 345 9.10 -26.33 -5.33
CA TYR A 345 9.46 -25.09 -4.66
C TYR A 345 8.28 -24.14 -4.62
N PRO A 346 8.05 -23.45 -3.48
CA PRO A 346 6.99 -22.46 -3.38
C PRO A 346 7.36 -21.16 -4.09
N ARG A 347 6.40 -20.57 -4.79
CA ARG A 347 6.39 -19.19 -5.27
C ARG A 347 6.01 -18.19 -4.18
N VAL A 348 5.50 -18.67 -3.05
CA VAL A 348 5.00 -17.88 -1.92
C VAL A 348 5.78 -18.27 -0.68
N LEU A 349 6.54 -17.32 -0.14
CA LEU A 349 7.37 -17.51 1.05
C LEU A 349 6.89 -16.59 2.17
N PHE A 350 6.61 -17.16 3.34
CA PHE A 350 6.36 -16.39 4.55
C PHE A 350 7.70 -16.10 5.23
N LEU A 351 8.06 -14.82 5.30
CA LEU A 351 9.30 -14.37 5.92
C LEU A 351 9.15 -14.26 7.42
N ASP A 352 7.97 -13.80 7.85
CA ASP A 352 7.62 -13.56 9.24
C ASP A 352 6.12 -13.80 9.47
N ILE A 353 5.79 -14.29 10.67
CA ILE A 353 4.43 -14.56 11.13
C ILE A 353 4.36 -14.29 12.63
N ASN A 354 3.40 -13.49 13.05
CA ASN A 354 3.04 -13.37 14.45
C ASN A 354 2.24 -14.61 14.88
N ASP A 355 2.83 -15.43 15.76
CA ASP A 355 2.24 -16.69 16.23
C ASP A 355 0.83 -16.53 16.82
N THR A 356 0.53 -15.38 17.42
CA THR A 356 -0.80 -15.06 17.96
C THR A 356 -1.89 -15.09 16.88
N TYR A 357 -1.52 -14.79 15.63
CA TYR A 357 -2.43 -14.72 14.49
C TYR A 357 -2.37 -15.97 13.59
N LEU A 358 -1.54 -16.97 13.92
CA LEU A 358 -1.30 -18.12 13.05
C LEU A 358 -2.60 -18.88 12.72
N GLU A 359 -3.44 -19.16 13.72
CA GLU A 359 -4.71 -19.87 13.52
C GLU A 359 -5.72 -19.05 12.70
N GLU A 360 -5.67 -17.72 12.79
CA GLU A 360 -6.49 -16.85 11.95
C GLU A 360 -5.98 -16.87 10.50
N LEU A 361 -4.67 -16.80 10.28
CA LEU A 361 -4.05 -16.86 8.96
C LEU A 361 -4.30 -18.20 8.25
N LYS A 362 -4.29 -19.32 8.98
CA LYS A 362 -4.61 -20.66 8.44
C LYS A 362 -6.02 -20.75 7.85
N LYS A 363 -6.96 -19.88 8.23
CA LYS A 363 -8.30 -19.82 7.62
C LYS A 363 -8.26 -19.29 6.18
N TYR A 364 -7.22 -18.52 5.83
CA TYR A 364 -7.08 -17.86 4.55
C TYR A 364 -6.06 -18.54 3.63
N PHE A 365 -5.07 -19.22 4.18
CA PHE A 365 -4.00 -19.90 3.43
C PHE A 365 -4.07 -21.41 3.63
N ARG A 366 -4.21 -22.17 2.53
CA ARG A 366 -4.15 -23.65 2.58
C ARG A 366 -2.79 -24.18 3.03
N LYS A 367 -1.71 -23.48 2.68
CA LYS A 367 -0.32 -23.89 2.96
C LYS A 367 0.48 -22.66 3.34
N ILE A 368 1.15 -22.71 4.47
CA ILE A 368 2.07 -21.68 4.95
C ILE A 368 3.48 -22.28 4.92
N VAL A 369 4.31 -21.81 3.99
CA VAL A 369 5.71 -22.20 3.89
C VAL A 369 6.56 -21.07 4.45
N ILE A 370 7.13 -21.31 5.63
CA ILE A 370 8.00 -20.35 6.28
C ILE A 370 9.40 -20.50 5.69
N LEU A 371 10.00 -19.38 5.32
CA LEU A 371 11.40 -19.34 4.93
C LEU A 371 12.26 -19.47 6.21
N ASP A 372 12.80 -20.65 6.47
CA ASP A 372 13.86 -20.89 7.44
C ASP A 372 14.98 -21.72 6.78
N TYR A 373 16.07 -22.00 7.51
CA TYR A 373 17.21 -22.76 6.98
C TYR A 373 16.81 -24.18 6.50
N GLN A 374 15.64 -24.68 6.93
CA GLN A 374 15.01 -25.93 6.50
C GLN A 374 13.51 -25.73 6.26
N LEU A 375 13.12 -25.14 5.12
CA LEU A 375 11.73 -24.82 4.74
C LEU A 375 10.65 -25.57 5.56
N ARG A 376 10.19 -24.97 6.66
CA ARG A 376 9.13 -25.53 7.50
C ARG A 376 7.78 -25.31 6.84
N THR A 377 7.07 -26.40 6.57
CA THR A 377 5.65 -26.35 6.21
C THR A 377 4.83 -26.51 7.47
N LEU A 378 4.06 -25.50 7.85
CA LEU A 378 3.06 -25.63 8.90
C LEU A 378 1.79 -26.26 8.29
N LYS A 379 1.39 -27.41 8.81
CA LYS A 379 0.14 -28.09 8.45
C LYS A 379 -1.04 -27.57 9.27
#